data_AF-A0A224WYV1-F1
#
_entry.id   AF-A0A224WYV1-F1
#
_cell.length_a   1.000
_cell.length_b   1.000
_cell.length_c   1.000
_cell.angle_alpha   90.00
_cell.angle_beta   90.00
_cell.angle_gamma   90.00
#
_symmetry.space_group_name_H-M   'P 1'
#
loop_
_entity.id
_entity.type
_entity.pdbx_description
1 polymer ?
#
loop_
_entity_poly.entity_id
_entity_poly.type
_entity_poly.pdbx_seq_one_letter_code
_entity_poly.pdbx_strand_id
1 'polypeptide(L)'
;MKVYLATPMNGKSIEEIKEKIADFASLLANKGIDFFNPFLETVAKDNAADGIVKDKRPIEMLCNSARYIEDCDGVIVIGSREEFKQSKGCQIEAMIAALYDKDCYLYDGNEFKRFKSIELKFGVEK
;
A
#
# COMPACT_ATOMS: atom_id res chain seq x y z
N MET A 1 3.11 9.84 15.44
CA MET A 1 2.50 8.75 14.67
C MET A 1 3.18 8.70 13.32
N LYS A 2 3.68 7.54 12.92
CA LYS A 2 4.28 7.27 11.62
C LYS A 2 3.51 6.15 10.92
N VAL A 3 3.06 6.39 9.70
CA VAL A 3 2.25 5.43 8.93
C VAL A 3 2.97 4.94 7.69
N TYR A 4 2.75 3.68 7.33
CA TYR A 4 3.20 3.11 6.07
C TYR A 4 2.16 3.35 4.97
N LEU A 5 2.57 3.86 3.82
CA LEU A 5 1.69 4.11 2.67
C LEU A 5 1.67 2.93 1.70
N ALA A 6 0.59 2.14 1.75
CA ALA A 6 0.33 1.07 0.79
C ALA A 6 -0.38 1.64 -0.45
N THR A 7 0.31 1.69 -1.58
CA THR A 7 -0.23 2.25 -2.83
C THR A 7 -0.38 1.13 -3.88
N PRO A 8 -1.58 0.92 -4.46
CA PRO A 8 -1.75 0.03 -5.61
C PRO A 8 -0.98 0.57 -6.83
N MET A 9 0.07 -0.14 -7.24
CA MET A 9 0.98 0.26 -8.33
C MET A 9 0.78 -0.56 -9.61
N ASN A 10 0.58 -1.88 -9.49
CA ASN A 10 0.44 -2.76 -10.65
C ASN A 10 -0.68 -2.30 -11.60
N GLY A 11 -0.37 -2.20 -12.89
CA GLY A 11 -1.31 -1.77 -13.93
C GLY A 11 -1.44 -0.26 -14.11
N LYS A 12 -0.66 0.55 -13.38
CA LYS A 12 -0.66 2.02 -13.49
C LYS A 12 0.63 2.55 -14.07
N SER A 13 0.58 3.78 -14.58
CA SER A 13 1.77 4.52 -14.97
C SER A 13 2.52 5.04 -13.73
N ILE A 14 3.79 5.36 -13.92
CA ILE A 14 4.65 5.91 -12.86
C ILE A 14 4.13 7.29 -12.43
N GLU A 15 3.67 8.09 -13.38
CA GLU A 15 3.11 9.42 -13.16
C GLU A 15 1.84 9.35 -12.30
N GLU A 16 0.90 8.46 -12.63
CA GLU A 16 -0.33 8.24 -11.85
C GLU A 16 -0.02 7.84 -10.40
N ILE A 17 0.99 7.01 -10.20
CA ILE A 17 1.42 6.58 -8.86
C ILE A 17 1.99 7.78 -8.09
N LYS A 18 2.86 8.58 -8.71
CA LYS A 18 3.49 9.75 -8.10
C LYS A 18 2.49 10.83 -7.72
N GLU A 19 1.54 11.14 -8.59
CA GLU A 19 0.47 12.10 -8.31
C GLU A 19 -0.35 11.67 -7.09
N LYS A 20 -0.81 10.41 -7.07
CA LYS A 20 -1.60 9.87 -5.95
C LYS A 20 -0.83 9.90 -4.62
N ILE A 21 0.46 9.62 -4.66
CA ILE A 21 1.35 9.73 -3.49
C ILE A 21 1.50 11.19 -3.04
N ALA A 22 1.71 12.12 -3.96
CA ALA A 22 1.95 13.52 -3.65
C ALA A 22 0.72 14.20 -3.04
N ASP A 23 -0.46 13.93 -3.60
CA ASP A 23 -1.74 14.40 -3.07
C ASP A 23 -1.94 13.92 -1.63
N PHE A 24 -1.64 12.65 -1.39
CA PHE A 24 -1.80 12.05 -0.07
C PHE A 24 -0.74 12.50 0.93
N ALA A 25 0.51 12.65 0.51
CA ALA A 25 1.59 13.21 1.33
C ALA A 25 1.24 14.62 1.81
N SER A 26 0.67 15.44 0.93
CA SER A 26 0.22 16.80 1.27
C SER A 26 -0.90 16.78 2.33
N LEU A 27 -1.85 15.86 2.21
CA LEU A 27 -2.92 15.66 3.20
C LEU A 27 -2.37 15.26 4.58
N LEU A 28 -1.39 14.35 4.62
CA LEU A 28 -0.77 13.90 5.88
C LEU A 28 0.08 14.98 6.54
N ALA A 29 0.86 15.72 5.74
CA ALA A 29 1.66 16.84 6.23
C ALA A 29 0.79 17.89 6.91
N ASN A 30 -0.36 18.24 6.33
CA ASN A 30 -1.34 19.17 6.92
C ASN A 30 -1.93 18.69 8.26
N LYS A 31 -1.84 17.38 8.54
CA LYS A 31 -2.30 16.77 9.79
C LYS A 31 -1.16 16.52 10.78
N GLY A 32 0.09 16.88 10.45
CA GLY A 32 1.27 16.61 11.28
C GLY A 32 1.57 15.11 11.43
N ILE A 33 1.20 14.29 10.44
CA ILE A 33 1.42 12.85 10.44
C ILE A 33 2.66 12.53 9.60
N ASP A 34 3.62 11.83 10.20
CA ASP A 34 4.80 11.33 9.48
C ASP A 34 4.44 10.05 8.72
N PHE A 35 5.14 9.78 7.61
CA PHE A 35 4.88 8.60 6.81
C PHE A 35 6.12 8.02 6.13
N PHE A 36 6.07 6.71 5.90
CA PHE A 36 6.98 6.00 5.01
C PHE A 36 6.23 5.60 3.74
N ASN A 37 6.87 5.76 2.58
CA ASN A 37 6.36 5.29 1.31
C ASN A 37 7.38 4.35 0.65
N PRO A 38 7.02 3.11 0.31
CA PRO A 38 7.91 2.15 -0.34
C PRO A 38 8.22 2.47 -1.81
N PHE A 39 7.54 3.44 -2.43
CA PHE A 39 7.71 3.77 -3.84
C PHE A 39 9.12 4.33 -4.14
N LEU A 40 9.87 3.60 -4.96
CA LEU A 40 11.14 4.03 -5.52
C LEU A 40 11.03 4.09 -7.04
N GLU A 41 11.20 5.28 -7.61
CA GLU A 41 11.01 5.50 -9.06
C GLU A 41 11.94 4.61 -9.92
N THR A 42 13.17 4.37 -9.48
CA THR A 42 14.12 3.46 -10.14
C THR A 42 13.58 2.04 -10.21
N VAL A 43 13.09 1.52 -9.07
CA VAL A 43 12.48 0.19 -8.98
C VAL A 43 11.20 0.11 -9.82
N ALA A 44 10.39 1.16 -9.82
CA ALA A 44 9.18 1.22 -10.63
C ALA A 44 9.48 1.19 -12.14
N LYS A 45 10.50 1.93 -12.59
CA LYS A 45 10.99 1.91 -13.99
C LYS A 45 11.50 0.53 -14.38
N ASP A 46 12.28 -0.12 -13.52
CA ASP A 46 12.79 -1.47 -13.77
C ASP A 46 11.66 -2.52 -13.81
N ASN A 47 10.56 -2.26 -13.12
CA ASN A 47 9.36 -3.11 -13.10
C ASN A 47 8.30 -2.72 -14.15
N ALA A 48 8.54 -1.70 -14.96
CA ALA A 48 7.59 -1.25 -15.97
C ALA A 48 7.78 -1.99 -17.31
N ALA A 49 6.66 -2.17 -18.02
CA ALA A 49 6.61 -2.54 -19.44
C ALA A 49 5.69 -1.53 -20.12
N ASP A 50 6.17 -0.88 -21.19
CA ASP A 50 5.45 0.18 -21.89
C ASP A 50 4.95 1.32 -20.97
N GLY A 51 5.77 1.68 -19.97
CA GLY A 51 5.44 2.72 -18.99
C GLY A 51 4.46 2.29 -17.89
N ILE A 52 3.99 1.04 -17.90
CA ILE A 52 3.04 0.49 -16.93
C ILE A 52 3.77 -0.46 -15.97
N VAL A 53 3.62 -0.24 -14.65
CA VAL A 53 4.22 -1.09 -13.62
C VAL A 53 3.59 -2.49 -13.63
N LYS A 54 4.42 -3.53 -13.61
CA LYS A 54 4.00 -4.96 -13.63
C LYS A 54 4.48 -5.78 -12.43
N ASP A 55 5.26 -5.19 -11.52
CA ASP A 55 5.87 -5.85 -10.36
C ASP A 55 6.52 -7.21 -10.70
N LYS A 56 7.74 -7.20 -11.29
CA LYS A 56 8.43 -8.42 -11.74
C LYS A 56 8.81 -9.37 -10.59
N ARG A 57 9.03 -8.82 -9.39
CA ARG A 57 9.44 -9.57 -8.19
C ARG A 57 8.58 -9.20 -6.97
N PRO A 58 7.27 -9.47 -7.01
CA PRO A 58 6.34 -8.92 -6.03
C PRO A 58 6.58 -9.48 -4.62
N ILE A 59 7.00 -10.74 -4.50
CA ILE A 59 7.28 -11.37 -3.20
C ILE A 59 8.52 -10.76 -2.54
N GLU A 60 9.60 -10.54 -3.30
CA GLU A 60 10.83 -9.89 -2.79
C GLU A 60 10.53 -8.48 -2.29
N MET A 61 9.73 -7.72 -3.06
CA MET A 61 9.29 -6.38 -2.68
C MET A 61 8.47 -6.42 -1.37
N LEU A 62 7.56 -7.39 -1.21
CA LEU A 62 6.76 -7.53 0.00
C LEU A 62 7.57 -7.91 1.24
N CYS A 63 8.61 -8.74 1.10
CA CYS A 63 9.53 -9.02 2.21
C CYS A 63 10.21 -7.73 2.71
N ASN A 64 10.57 -6.83 1.79
CA ASN A 64 11.11 -5.53 2.15
C ASN A 64 10.05 -4.61 2.79
N SER A 65 8.82 -4.60 2.26
CA SER A 65 7.69 -3.86 2.85
C SER A 65 7.47 -4.21 4.32
N ALA A 66 7.49 -5.51 4.66
CA ALA A 66 7.28 -6.00 6.02
C ALA A 66 8.27 -5.36 7.03
N ARG A 67 9.54 -5.20 6.64
CA ARG A 67 10.56 -4.54 7.47
C ARG A 67 10.18 -3.08 7.78
N TYR A 68 9.67 -2.35 6.81
CA TYR A 68 9.29 -0.94 7.02
C TYR A 68 7.96 -0.80 7.78
N ILE A 69 7.05 -1.76 7.64
CA ILE A 69 5.80 -1.82 8.41
C ILE A 69 6.10 -2.00 9.91
N GLU A 70 7.12 -2.77 10.27
CA GLU A 70 7.58 -2.94 11.66
C GLU A 70 7.85 -1.59 12.33
N ASP A 71 8.53 -0.68 11.63
CA ASP A 71 8.92 0.65 12.11
C ASP A 71 7.77 1.68 12.08
N CYS A 72 6.56 1.29 11.65
CA CYS A 72 5.38 2.17 11.57
C CYS A 72 4.31 1.78 12.60
N ASP A 73 3.49 2.75 13.02
CA ASP A 73 2.35 2.56 13.92
C ASP A 73 1.15 1.89 13.22
N GLY A 74 1.10 2.00 11.90
CA GLY A 74 0.00 1.49 11.08
C GLY A 74 0.23 1.57 9.59
N VAL A 75 -0.67 0.98 8.82
CA VAL A 75 -0.72 1.02 7.36
C VAL A 75 -1.94 1.81 6.90
N ILE A 76 -1.73 2.71 5.94
CA ILE A 76 -2.80 3.37 5.20
C ILE A 76 -2.73 2.90 3.74
N VAL A 77 -3.81 2.27 3.29
CA VAL A 77 -3.99 1.91 1.88
C VAL A 77 -4.63 3.10 1.15
N ILE A 78 -3.98 3.57 0.08
CA ILE A 78 -4.46 4.71 -0.72
C ILE A 78 -5.18 4.21 -1.97
N GLY A 79 -6.50 4.31 -1.97
CA GLY A 79 -7.34 3.96 -3.11
C GLY A 79 -8.72 3.49 -2.73
N SER A 80 -9.54 3.26 -3.75
CA SER A 80 -10.89 2.72 -3.55
C SER A 80 -10.85 1.30 -2.98
N ARG A 81 -11.98 0.85 -2.42
CA ARG A 81 -12.14 -0.53 -1.95
C ARG A 81 -11.89 -1.56 -3.05
N GLU A 82 -12.26 -1.25 -4.29
CA GLU A 82 -12.04 -2.14 -5.43
C GLU A 82 -10.56 -2.21 -5.83
N GLU A 83 -9.85 -1.08 -5.85
CA GLU A 83 -8.38 -1.09 -6.05
C GLU A 83 -7.68 -1.90 -4.96
N PHE A 84 -8.13 -1.78 -3.71
CA PHE A 84 -7.58 -2.56 -2.60
C PHE A 84 -7.79 -4.07 -2.79
N LYS A 85 -9.00 -4.51 -3.16
CA LYS A 85 -9.29 -5.93 -3.45
C LYS A 85 -8.48 -6.50 -4.61
N GLN A 86 -8.07 -5.67 -5.56
CA GLN A 86 -7.27 -6.09 -6.72
C GLN A 86 -5.77 -6.07 -6.42
N SER A 87 -5.32 -5.23 -5.48
CA SER A 87 -3.93 -5.11 -5.09
C SER A 87 -3.54 -6.18 -4.06
N LYS A 88 -2.97 -7.28 -4.53
CA LYS A 88 -2.43 -8.34 -3.65
C LYS A 88 -1.36 -7.81 -2.69
N GLY A 89 -0.51 -6.90 -3.18
CA GLY A 89 0.54 -6.30 -2.36
C GLY A 89 -0.04 -5.50 -1.19
N CYS A 90 -0.98 -4.59 -1.46
CA CYS A 90 -1.62 -3.81 -0.40
C CYS A 90 -2.43 -4.68 0.57
N GLN A 91 -3.05 -5.76 0.09
CA GLN A 91 -3.73 -6.72 0.96
C GLN A 91 -2.77 -7.39 1.94
N ILE A 92 -1.61 -7.84 1.46
CA ILE A 92 -0.59 -8.46 2.30
C ILE A 92 -0.02 -7.45 3.30
N GLU A 93 0.28 -6.23 2.88
CA GLU A 93 0.78 -5.16 3.75
C GLU A 93 -0.22 -4.83 4.87
N ALA A 94 -1.50 -4.67 4.52
CA ALA A 94 -2.56 -4.44 5.49
C ALA A 94 -2.82 -5.66 6.39
N MET A 95 -2.63 -6.89 5.89
CA MET A 95 -2.73 -8.09 6.71
C MET A 95 -1.60 -8.19 7.72
N ILE A 96 -0.36 -7.88 7.31
CA ILE A 96 0.78 -7.82 8.24
C ILE A 96 0.46 -6.83 9.36
N ALA A 97 0.04 -5.61 9.03
CA ALA A 97 -0.34 -4.63 10.03
C ALA A 97 -1.45 -5.15 10.97
N ALA A 98 -2.52 -5.73 10.42
CA ALA A 98 -3.63 -6.24 11.22
C ALA A 98 -3.25 -7.42 12.14
N LEU A 99 -2.37 -8.33 11.70
CA LEU A 99 -1.93 -9.50 12.47
C LEU A 99 -0.96 -9.15 13.61
N TYR A 100 -0.26 -8.02 13.48
CA TYR A 100 0.68 -7.52 14.49
C TYR A 100 0.12 -6.33 15.27
N ASP A 101 -1.22 -6.24 15.37
CA ASP A 101 -1.96 -5.24 16.15
C ASP A 101 -1.62 -3.77 15.82
N LYS A 102 -1.19 -3.51 14.59
CA LYS A 102 -0.94 -2.16 14.06
C LYS A 102 -2.22 -1.57 13.47
N ASP A 103 -2.30 -0.25 13.42
CA ASP A 103 -3.46 0.44 12.89
C ASP A 103 -3.63 0.22 11.38
N CYS A 104 -4.86 0.04 10.91
CA CYS A 104 -5.15 -0.16 9.49
C CYS A 104 -6.26 0.78 9.00
N TYR A 105 -5.97 1.54 7.95
CA TYR A 105 -6.92 2.45 7.32
C TYR A 105 -6.94 2.30 5.81
N LEU A 106 -8.11 2.49 5.20
CA LEU A 106 -8.30 2.70 3.77
C LEU A 106 -8.69 4.16 3.55
N TYR A 107 -8.02 4.84 2.62
CA TYR A 107 -8.39 6.18 2.17
C TYR A 107 -8.84 6.14 0.72
N ASP A 108 -10.11 6.46 0.46
CA ASP A 108 -10.73 6.37 -0.86
C ASP A 108 -10.73 7.68 -1.66
N GLY A 109 -10.06 8.72 -1.14
CA GLY A 109 -10.06 10.07 -1.73
C GLY A 109 -10.95 11.06 -0.98
N ASN A 110 -11.87 10.59 -0.13
CA ASN A 110 -12.76 11.45 0.66
C ASN A 110 -12.59 11.24 2.16
N GLU A 111 -12.59 9.99 2.61
CA GLU A 111 -12.61 9.67 4.04
C GLU A 111 -11.65 8.52 4.42
N PHE A 112 -11.27 8.50 5.69
CA PHE A 112 -10.51 7.42 6.29
C PHE A 112 -11.44 6.37 6.87
N LYS A 113 -11.32 5.14 6.37
CA LYS A 113 -12.07 3.97 6.86
C LYS A 113 -11.13 3.07 7.63
N ARG A 114 -11.27 3.06 8.96
CA ARG A 114 -10.53 2.11 9.81
C ARG A 114 -11.09 0.71 9.59
N PHE A 115 -10.20 -0.27 9.51
CA PHE A 115 -10.56 -1.68 9.57
C PHE A 115 -9.64 -2.40 10.55
N LYS A 116 -10.13 -3.48 11.16
CA LYS A 116 -9.38 -4.23 12.20
C LYS A 116 -8.82 -5.56 11.72
N SER A 117 -9.39 -6.13 10.67
CA SER A 117 -8.97 -7.43 10.17
C SER A 117 -9.31 -7.57 8.69
N ILE A 118 -8.54 -8.42 8.01
CA ILE A 118 -8.81 -8.89 6.66
C ILE A 118 -9.07 -10.39 6.79
N GLU A 119 -10.25 -10.82 6.39
CA GLU A 119 -10.62 -12.24 6.41
C GLU A 119 -10.06 -12.92 5.15
N LEU A 120 -9.14 -13.85 5.34
CA LEU A 120 -8.72 -14.77 4.28
C LEU A 120 -9.66 -15.97 4.25
N LYS A 121 -10.30 -16.20 3.10
CA LYS A 121 -11.06 -17.43 2.84
C LYS A 121 -10.14 -18.44 2.18
N PHE A 122 -9.69 -19.43 2.96
CA PHE A 122 -8.98 -20.59 2.44
C PHE A 122 -9.99 -21.62 1.92
N GLY A 123 -9.86 -22.01 0.66
CA GLY A 123 -10.53 -23.18 0.09
C GLY A 123 -9.50 -24.28 -0.14
N VAL A 124 -9.77 -25.48 0.37
CA VAL A 124 -9.04 -26.68 -0.04
C VAL A 124 -9.89 -27.33 -1.12
N GLU A 125 -9.50 -27.17 -2.37
CA GLU A 125 -10.07 -27.94 -3.47
C GLU A 125 -9.63 -29.41 -3.30
N LYS A 126 -10.59 -30.33 -3.41
CA LYS A 126 -10.35 -31.78 -3.29
C LYS A 126 -9.79 -32.36 -4.57
#